data_AF-A0A7S1HMC2-F1
#
_entry.id   AF-A0A7S1HMC2-F1
#
_cell.length_a   1.000
_cell.length_b   1.000
_cell.length_c   1.000
_cell.angle_alpha   90.00
_cell.angle_beta   90.00
_cell.angle_gamma   90.00
#
_symmetry.space_group_name_H-M   'P 1'
#
loop_
_entity.id
_entity.type
_entity.pdbx_description
1 polymer ?
#
loop_
_entity_poly.entity_id
_entity_poly.type
_entity_poly.pdbx_seq_one_letter_code
_entity_poly.pdbx_strand_id
1 'polypeptide(L)'
;PPPHPPYPPPPPPDPREVLEPLRLSTYQLSVLIPMLQGAAPSAILSVESCVSILQQAAALAGSRALPHAWLSLLPSQLSSLVSLFDRHGCGLIDWRRLALALCDIPRPTPQQVSAILKELSDVGDPLSNKVGLGVASSLHYWFASSGEPPVKEGPDGVPYVEGHRERALLDAVLSAFTLEGRVQMVDMLSYASASPSVADALIQLQGVYGDEKGGYTCAELAKVFMLATLPVPEATGLDRKSMVERVFLAALAPQGGEG
;
A
#
# COMPACT_ATOMS: atom_id res chain seq x y z
N PRO A 1 -39.50 -13.69 -39.42
CA PRO A 1 -38.28 -13.66 -38.58
C PRO A 1 -38.36 -14.73 -37.47
N PRO A 2 -37.35 -15.59 -37.29
CA PRO A 2 -37.30 -16.48 -36.15
C PRO A 2 -37.19 -15.65 -34.85
N PRO A 3 -37.76 -16.11 -33.73
CA PRO A 3 -37.62 -15.42 -32.44
C PRO A 3 -36.14 -15.40 -32.06
N HIS A 4 -35.65 -14.21 -31.67
CA HIS A 4 -34.30 -14.07 -31.15
C HIS A 4 -34.14 -14.96 -29.91
N PRO A 5 -33.01 -15.68 -29.76
CA PRO A 5 -32.74 -16.43 -28.54
C PRO A 5 -32.74 -15.44 -27.35
N PRO A 6 -33.26 -15.86 -26.18
CA PRO A 6 -33.29 -14.99 -25.01
C PRO A 6 -31.86 -14.56 -24.64
N TYR A 7 -31.68 -13.25 -24.41
CA TYR A 7 -30.39 -12.73 -23.96
C TYR A 7 -30.00 -13.41 -22.65
N PRO A 8 -28.74 -13.84 -22.50
CA PRO A 8 -28.26 -14.35 -21.22
C PRO A 8 -28.42 -13.27 -20.14
N PRO A 9 -28.76 -13.66 -18.90
CA PRO A 9 -28.86 -12.69 -17.81
C PRO A 9 -27.52 -11.97 -17.61
N PRO A 10 -27.52 -10.68 -17.22
CA PRO A 10 -26.29 -9.96 -16.95
C PRO A 10 -25.48 -10.69 -15.86
N PRO A 11 -24.14 -10.69 -15.96
CA PRO A 11 -23.31 -11.29 -14.92
C PRO A 11 -23.59 -10.62 -13.57
N PRO A 12 -23.52 -11.40 -12.47
CA PRO A 12 -23.68 -10.84 -11.14
C PRO A 12 -22.63 -9.75 -10.88
N PRO A 13 -22.96 -8.70 -10.11
CA PRO A 13 -22.03 -7.63 -9.78
C PRO A 13 -20.85 -8.18 -8.96
N ASP A 14 -19.67 -7.56 -9.13
CA ASP A 14 -18.50 -7.90 -8.33
C ASP A 14 -18.77 -7.66 -6.83
N PRO A 15 -18.24 -8.52 -5.94
CA PRO A 15 -18.36 -8.31 -4.51
C PRO A 15 -17.75 -6.97 -4.07
N ARG A 16 -18.50 -6.19 -3.29
CA ARG A 16 -17.98 -4.96 -2.68
C ARG A 16 -17.05 -5.27 -1.51
N GLU A 17 -15.97 -4.51 -1.37
CA GLU A 17 -15.13 -4.57 -0.17
C GLU A 17 -15.76 -3.76 0.97
N VAL A 18 -15.88 -4.37 2.15
CA VAL A 18 -16.26 -3.70 3.38
C VAL A 18 -15.00 -3.48 4.21
N LEU A 19 -14.60 -2.21 4.29
CA LEU A 19 -13.35 -1.76 4.91
C LEU A 19 -13.63 -0.66 5.94
N GLU A 20 -12.63 -0.36 6.77
CA GLU A 20 -12.69 0.82 7.61
C GLU A 20 -12.79 2.10 6.75
N PRO A 21 -13.47 3.18 7.22
CA PRO A 21 -13.86 4.33 6.40
C PRO A 21 -12.72 5.07 5.66
N LEU A 22 -11.48 4.86 6.09
CA LEU A 22 -10.29 5.56 5.60
C LEU A 22 -9.36 4.67 4.78
N ARG A 23 -9.68 3.39 4.64
CA ARG A 23 -8.87 2.45 3.87
C ARG A 23 -9.25 2.51 2.41
N LEU A 24 -8.24 2.31 1.56
CA LEU A 24 -8.40 2.29 0.11
C LEU A 24 -8.78 0.89 -0.33
N SER A 25 -9.92 0.73 -0.99
CA SER A 25 -10.28 -0.54 -1.62
C SER A 25 -9.33 -0.92 -2.75
N THR A 26 -9.29 -2.20 -3.12
CA THR A 26 -8.47 -2.66 -4.25
C THR A 26 -8.80 -1.93 -5.56
N TYR A 27 -10.06 -1.57 -5.75
CA TYR A 27 -10.49 -0.72 -6.87
C TYR A 27 -9.95 0.71 -6.77
N GLN A 28 -9.97 1.31 -5.57
CA GLN A 28 -9.41 2.66 -5.37
C GLN A 28 -7.90 2.67 -5.62
N LEU A 29 -7.20 1.62 -5.17
CA LEU A 29 -5.77 1.46 -5.41
C LEU A 29 -5.46 1.30 -6.90
N SER A 30 -6.25 0.54 -7.64
CA SER A 30 -6.03 0.34 -9.08
C SER A 30 -6.22 1.61 -9.91
N VAL A 31 -6.92 2.61 -9.38
CA VAL A 31 -7.06 3.94 -10.00
C VAL A 31 -5.98 4.90 -9.50
N LEU A 32 -5.76 4.99 -8.19
CA LEU A 32 -4.84 5.97 -7.59
C LEU A 32 -3.38 5.67 -7.89
N ILE A 33 -2.97 4.41 -7.86
CA ILE A 33 -1.55 4.04 -8.07
C ILE A 33 -1.07 4.48 -9.45
N PRO A 34 -1.77 4.22 -10.56
CA PRO A 34 -1.39 4.75 -11.87
C PRO A 34 -1.31 6.28 -11.92
N MET A 35 -2.22 6.99 -11.25
CA MET A 35 -2.18 8.46 -11.20
C MET A 35 -0.94 8.98 -10.47
N LEU A 36 -0.65 8.42 -9.29
CA LEU A 36 0.53 8.78 -8.49
C LEU A 36 1.84 8.40 -9.20
N GLN A 37 1.87 7.22 -9.80
CA GLN A 37 3.02 6.72 -10.54
C GLN A 37 3.29 7.54 -11.81
N GLY A 38 2.24 7.95 -12.53
CA GLY A 38 2.37 8.83 -13.69
C GLY A 38 2.90 10.22 -13.33
N ALA A 39 2.50 10.75 -12.17
CA ALA A 39 2.99 12.04 -11.67
C ALA A 39 4.41 11.99 -11.09
N ALA A 40 4.75 10.91 -10.38
CA ALA A 40 6.07 10.72 -9.75
C ALA A 40 6.51 9.25 -9.77
N PRO A 41 7.17 8.80 -10.85
CA PRO A 41 7.72 7.44 -10.94
C PRO A 41 8.74 7.11 -9.84
N SER A 42 9.42 8.14 -9.29
CA SER A 42 10.39 8.03 -8.20
C SER A 42 9.78 7.82 -6.81
N ALA A 43 8.44 7.85 -6.69
CA ALA A 43 7.66 7.89 -5.46
C ALA A 43 7.62 9.21 -4.69
N ILE A 44 8.44 10.20 -5.03
CA ILE A 44 8.51 11.45 -4.27
C ILE A 44 7.61 12.52 -4.89
N LEU A 45 6.73 13.10 -4.09
CA LEU A 45 5.84 14.21 -4.46
C LEU A 45 5.92 15.32 -3.42
N SER A 46 5.61 16.55 -3.82
CA SER A 46 5.25 17.57 -2.84
C SER A 46 3.89 17.26 -2.22
N VAL A 47 3.64 17.71 -0.99
CA VAL A 47 2.33 17.63 -0.34
C VAL A 47 1.26 18.25 -1.24
N GLU A 48 1.53 19.43 -1.79
CA GLU A 48 0.61 20.15 -2.69
C GLU A 48 0.28 19.32 -3.95
N SER A 49 1.30 18.75 -4.60
CA SER A 49 1.10 17.89 -5.78
C SER A 49 0.26 16.66 -5.45
N CYS A 50 0.50 16.03 -4.29
CA CYS A 50 -0.30 14.88 -3.86
C CYS A 50 -1.76 15.28 -3.58
N VAL A 51 -2.00 16.40 -2.88
CA VAL A 51 -3.35 16.94 -2.65
C VAL A 51 -4.07 17.21 -3.96
N SER A 52 -3.40 17.82 -4.95
CA SER A 52 -3.98 18.07 -6.27
C SER A 52 -4.37 16.78 -6.99
N ILE A 53 -3.55 15.73 -6.92
CA ILE A 53 -3.85 14.41 -7.51
C ILE A 53 -5.08 13.80 -6.82
N LEU A 54 -5.15 13.87 -5.50
CA LEU A 54 -6.30 13.36 -4.74
C LEU A 54 -7.58 14.14 -5.06
N GLN A 55 -7.52 15.46 -5.22
CA GLN A 55 -8.67 16.27 -5.65
C GLN A 55 -9.12 15.91 -7.07
N GLN A 56 -8.17 15.69 -7.99
CA GLN A 56 -8.48 15.20 -9.33
C GLN A 56 -9.16 13.83 -9.27
N ALA A 57 -8.67 12.94 -8.39
CA ALA A 57 -9.28 11.64 -8.15
C ALA A 57 -10.71 11.74 -7.60
N ALA A 58 -10.97 12.69 -6.69
CA ALA A 58 -12.31 12.98 -6.17
C ALA A 58 -13.27 13.51 -7.24
N ALA A 59 -12.76 14.30 -8.19
CA ALA A 59 -13.54 14.93 -9.25
C ALA A 59 -13.87 13.98 -10.42
N LEU A 60 -13.20 12.83 -10.54
CA LEU A 60 -13.48 11.83 -11.55
C LEU A 60 -14.90 11.26 -11.34
N ALA A 61 -15.85 11.71 -12.16
CA ALA A 61 -17.24 11.31 -12.08
C ALA A 61 -17.39 9.77 -12.18
N GLY A 62 -18.05 9.17 -11.19
CA GLY A 62 -18.31 7.73 -11.15
C GLY A 62 -17.13 6.85 -10.73
N SER A 63 -15.91 7.39 -10.58
CA SER A 63 -14.71 6.57 -10.33
C SER A 63 -14.56 6.10 -8.90
N ARG A 64 -15.32 6.65 -7.93
CA ARG A 64 -15.20 6.36 -6.48
C ARG A 64 -13.73 6.18 -6.04
N ALA A 65 -12.80 6.93 -6.63
CA ALA A 65 -11.36 6.68 -6.55
C ALA A 65 -10.77 6.99 -5.17
N LEU A 66 -11.54 7.69 -4.33
CA LEU A 66 -11.23 7.93 -2.93
C LEU A 66 -12.29 7.30 -2.01
N PRO A 67 -11.94 7.01 -0.73
CA PRO A 67 -12.91 6.61 0.27
C PRO A 67 -13.99 7.67 0.43
N HIS A 68 -15.22 7.25 0.72
CA HIS A 68 -16.34 8.17 0.83
C HIS A 68 -16.10 9.26 1.88
N ALA A 69 -15.43 8.91 2.99
CA ALA A 69 -15.05 9.83 4.05
C ALA A 69 -14.08 10.93 3.60
N TRP A 70 -13.37 10.75 2.48
CA TRP A 70 -12.41 11.71 1.95
C TRP A 70 -13.07 12.71 1.00
N LEU A 71 -14.19 12.34 0.37
CA LEU A 71 -14.88 13.19 -0.62
C LEU A 71 -15.44 14.47 -0.01
N SER A 72 -15.69 14.49 1.31
CA SER A 72 -16.16 15.66 2.05
C SER A 72 -15.03 16.50 2.64
N LEU A 73 -13.76 16.10 2.51
CA LEU A 73 -12.63 16.81 3.09
C LEU A 73 -12.31 18.07 2.28
N LEU A 74 -12.07 19.16 2.98
CA LEU A 74 -11.54 20.39 2.41
C LEU A 74 -10.09 20.21 1.96
N PRO A 75 -9.60 21.02 0.99
CA PRO A 75 -8.20 21.00 0.56
C PRO A 75 -7.20 21.09 1.72
N SER A 76 -7.49 21.93 2.73
CA SER A 76 -6.65 22.08 3.92
C SER A 76 -6.62 20.83 4.79
N GLN A 77 -7.75 20.15 4.95
CA GLN A 77 -7.84 18.89 5.71
C GLN A 77 -7.10 17.76 4.99
N LEU A 78 -7.21 17.70 3.66
CA LEU A 78 -6.47 16.75 2.84
C LEU A 78 -4.97 17.03 2.88
N SER A 79 -4.57 18.31 2.85
CA SER A 79 -3.18 18.72 3.03
C SER A 79 -2.64 18.29 4.38
N SER A 80 -3.39 18.49 5.47
CA SER A 80 -3.01 18.00 6.80
C SER A 80 -2.84 16.48 6.83
N LEU A 81 -3.76 15.74 6.20
CA LEU A 81 -3.70 14.28 6.08
C LEU A 81 -2.42 13.83 5.36
N VAL A 82 -2.14 14.42 4.20
CA VAL A 82 -0.97 14.10 3.37
C VAL A 82 0.33 14.50 4.07
N SER A 83 0.37 15.64 4.76
CA SER A 83 1.56 16.15 5.45
C SER A 83 2.09 15.23 6.55
N LEU A 84 1.27 14.30 7.05
CA LEU A 84 1.73 13.31 8.03
C LEU A 84 2.67 12.27 7.43
N PHE A 85 2.70 12.18 6.11
CA PHE A 85 3.64 11.37 5.37
C PHE A 85 4.90 12.16 4.96
N ASP A 86 4.97 13.46 5.29
CA ASP A 86 6.18 14.27 5.19
C ASP A 86 7.04 14.05 6.43
N ARG A 87 8.11 13.28 6.24
CA ARG A 87 8.98 12.82 7.32
C ARG A 87 9.94 13.89 7.81
N HIS A 88 10.26 14.85 6.94
CA HIS A 88 11.35 15.79 7.16
C HIS A 88 10.82 17.21 7.38
N GLY A 89 9.50 17.40 7.35
CA GLY A 89 8.89 18.72 7.40
C GLY A 89 9.30 19.60 6.21
N CYS A 90 9.71 18.99 5.10
CA CYS A 90 10.23 19.69 3.93
C CYS A 90 9.18 19.85 2.81
N GLY A 91 7.94 19.46 3.08
CA GLY A 91 6.83 19.48 2.13
C GLY A 91 6.88 18.36 1.11
N LEU A 92 7.71 17.32 1.31
CA LEU A 92 7.86 16.18 0.40
C LEU A 92 7.40 14.88 1.06
N ILE A 93 6.64 14.08 0.30
CA ILE A 93 6.14 12.79 0.73
C ILE A 93 6.53 11.67 -0.23
N ASP A 94 6.51 10.47 0.30
CA ASP A 94 6.66 9.23 -0.46
C ASP A 94 5.28 8.57 -0.62
N TRP A 95 4.72 8.65 -1.83
CA TRP A 95 3.34 8.22 -2.08
C TRP A 95 3.15 6.71 -1.99
N ARG A 96 4.20 5.91 -2.19
CA ARG A 96 4.11 4.44 -2.03
C ARG A 96 3.81 4.10 -0.58
N ARG A 97 4.34 4.87 0.37
CA ARG A 97 4.06 4.70 1.80
C ARG A 97 2.66 5.14 2.19
N LEU A 98 2.19 6.24 1.61
CA LEU A 98 0.79 6.66 1.75
C LEU A 98 -0.13 5.54 1.27
N ALA A 99 0.07 5.04 0.06
CA ALA A 99 -0.73 3.95 -0.51
C ALA A 99 -0.70 2.71 0.40
N LEU A 100 0.49 2.18 0.73
CA LEU A 100 0.62 0.99 1.57
C LEU A 100 0.03 1.14 2.98
N ALA A 101 0.15 2.32 3.60
CA ALA A 101 -0.44 2.56 4.90
C ALA A 101 -1.98 2.52 4.85
N LEU A 102 -2.57 2.92 3.73
CA LEU A 102 -4.02 2.96 3.54
C LEU A 102 -4.59 1.65 2.98
N CYS A 103 -3.74 0.72 2.52
CA CYS A 103 -4.10 -0.64 2.14
C CYS A 103 -4.28 -1.60 3.33
N ASP A 104 -3.98 -1.19 4.56
CA ASP A 104 -4.03 -2.01 5.79
C ASP A 104 -3.28 -3.35 5.74
N ILE A 105 -2.23 -3.46 4.92
CA ILE A 105 -1.46 -4.71 4.81
C ILE A 105 -0.74 -4.98 6.14
N PRO A 106 -0.88 -6.18 6.73
CA PRO A 106 -0.19 -6.53 7.97
C PRO A 106 1.32 -6.42 7.77
N ARG A 107 2.06 -6.15 8.84
CA ARG A 107 3.52 -6.15 8.73
C ARG A 107 4.04 -7.59 8.63
N PRO A 108 4.97 -7.86 7.72
CA PRO A 108 5.62 -9.17 7.67
C PRO A 108 6.51 -9.38 8.89
N THR A 109 6.63 -10.63 9.32
CA THR A 109 7.68 -11.04 10.25
C THR A 109 9.03 -11.21 9.53
N PRO A 110 10.17 -11.15 10.23
CA PRO A 110 11.48 -11.42 9.63
C PRO A 110 11.54 -12.76 8.87
N GLN A 111 10.90 -13.80 9.41
CA GLN A 111 10.84 -15.12 8.77
C GLN A 111 10.07 -15.08 7.44
N GLN A 112 8.98 -14.32 7.37
CA GLN A 112 8.20 -14.16 6.14
C GLN A 112 8.98 -13.38 5.08
N VAL A 113 9.72 -12.33 5.46
CA VAL A 113 10.59 -11.59 4.53
C VAL A 113 11.70 -12.49 4.01
N SER A 114 12.37 -13.24 4.90
CA SER A 114 13.44 -14.18 4.52
C SER A 114 12.92 -15.29 3.60
N ALA A 115 11.74 -15.83 3.84
CA ALA A 115 11.11 -16.82 2.96
C ALA A 115 10.91 -16.28 1.54
N ILE A 116 10.37 -15.06 1.38
CA ILE A 116 10.19 -14.43 0.07
C ILE A 116 11.53 -14.15 -0.61
N LEU A 117 12.53 -13.65 0.13
CA LEU A 117 13.86 -13.43 -0.42
C LEU A 117 14.53 -14.73 -0.88
N LYS A 118 14.27 -15.84 -0.19
CA LYS A 118 14.75 -17.16 -0.60
C LYS A 118 14.06 -17.64 -1.88
N GLU A 119 12.73 -17.54 -1.96
CA GLU A 119 11.99 -17.85 -3.20
C GLU A 119 12.47 -16.97 -4.37
N LEU A 120 12.77 -15.70 -4.11
CA LEU A 120 13.38 -14.80 -5.11
C LEU A 120 14.76 -15.26 -5.55
N SER A 121 15.61 -15.74 -4.64
CA SER A 121 16.94 -16.27 -5.01
C SER A 121 16.87 -17.57 -5.78
N ASP A 122 15.83 -18.37 -5.57
CA ASP A 122 15.64 -19.65 -6.27
C ASP A 122 15.14 -19.46 -7.72
N VAL A 123 14.46 -18.33 -8.00
CA VAL A 123 13.80 -18.07 -9.30
C VAL A 123 14.46 -16.92 -10.10
N GLY A 124 15.27 -16.09 -9.44
CA GLY A 124 15.83 -14.86 -10.01
C GLY A 124 17.36 -14.76 -9.95
N ASP A 125 17.88 -13.64 -10.46
CA ASP A 125 19.28 -13.25 -10.26
C ASP A 125 19.47 -12.81 -8.80
N PRO A 126 20.35 -13.46 -8.01
CA PRO A 126 20.61 -13.12 -6.60
C PRO A 126 21.05 -11.67 -6.38
N LEU A 127 21.54 -11.01 -7.44
CA LEU A 127 22.04 -9.65 -7.44
C LEU A 127 21.00 -8.62 -7.91
N SER A 128 19.90 -9.05 -8.54
CA SER A 128 18.86 -8.16 -9.04
C SER A 128 17.79 -7.92 -7.98
N ASN A 129 17.64 -6.68 -7.53
CA ASN A 129 16.52 -6.23 -6.70
C ASN A 129 15.18 -6.16 -7.48
N LYS A 130 15.19 -6.55 -8.76
CA LYS A 130 14.09 -6.42 -9.72
C LYS A 130 13.74 -7.75 -10.36
N VAL A 131 12.45 -8.08 -10.43
CA VAL A 131 11.95 -9.29 -11.13
C VAL A 131 10.77 -8.94 -12.04
N GLY A 132 10.49 -9.79 -13.03
CA GLY A 132 9.30 -9.61 -13.88
C GLY A 132 8.00 -9.83 -13.09
N LEU A 133 6.92 -9.16 -13.50
CA LEU A 133 5.62 -9.22 -12.80
C LEU A 133 5.11 -10.66 -12.64
N GLY A 134 5.29 -11.53 -13.64
CA GLY A 134 4.86 -12.93 -13.57
C GLY A 134 5.55 -13.71 -12.44
N VAL A 135 6.85 -13.51 -12.25
CA VAL A 135 7.62 -14.11 -11.13
C VAL A 135 7.17 -13.51 -9.81
N ALA A 136 7.04 -12.18 -9.73
CA ALA A 136 6.59 -11.53 -8.51
C ALA A 136 5.20 -12.01 -8.09
N SER A 137 4.27 -12.16 -9.04
CA SER A 137 2.90 -12.60 -8.79
C SER A 137 2.76 -14.05 -8.33
N SER A 138 3.80 -14.90 -8.48
CA SER A 138 3.75 -16.32 -8.10
C SER A 138 4.35 -16.61 -6.72
N LEU A 139 4.94 -15.61 -6.05
CA LEU A 139 5.54 -15.78 -4.73
C LEU A 139 4.49 -15.86 -3.63
N HIS A 140 4.87 -16.45 -2.50
CA HIS A 140 3.99 -16.57 -1.33
C HIS A 140 4.11 -15.33 -0.43
N TYR A 141 3.13 -14.43 -0.51
CA TYR A 141 3.11 -13.20 0.30
C TYR A 141 2.47 -13.43 1.67
N TRP A 142 2.99 -12.75 2.69
CA TRP A 142 2.54 -12.88 4.08
C TRP A 142 1.11 -12.38 4.36
N PHE A 143 0.55 -11.59 3.44
CA PHE A 143 -0.79 -11.00 3.53
C PHE A 143 -1.76 -11.58 2.51
N ALA A 144 -1.29 -12.47 1.62
CA ALA A 144 -2.13 -13.25 0.76
C ALA A 144 -2.27 -14.62 1.42
N SER A 145 -3.35 -14.80 2.19
CA SER A 145 -3.71 -16.12 2.70
C SER A 145 -3.94 -17.05 1.51
N SER A 146 -3.98 -18.37 1.72
CA SER A 146 -4.18 -19.30 0.61
C SER A 146 -5.60 -19.27 0.00
N GLY A 147 -6.41 -18.22 0.23
CA GLY A 147 -7.77 -18.11 -0.27
C GLY A 147 -8.43 -16.75 -0.03
N GLU A 148 -9.16 -16.29 -1.06
CA GLU A 148 -9.98 -15.08 -1.00
C GLU A 148 -10.99 -15.13 0.17
N PRO A 149 -11.31 -13.97 0.79
CA PRO A 149 -12.33 -13.91 1.83
C PRO A 149 -13.67 -14.43 1.30
N PRO A 150 -14.47 -15.11 2.15
CA PRO A 150 -15.75 -15.64 1.71
C PRO A 150 -16.69 -14.50 1.30
N VAL A 151 -17.27 -14.64 0.10
CA VAL A 151 -18.29 -13.70 -0.40
C VAL A 151 -19.59 -13.96 0.37
N LYS A 152 -20.11 -12.90 1.00
CA LYS A 152 -21.39 -12.89 1.71
C LYS A 152 -22.42 -12.10 0.90
N GLU A 153 -23.69 -12.43 1.07
CA GLU A 153 -24.79 -11.68 0.47
C GLU A 153 -25.21 -10.55 1.40
N GLY A 154 -25.26 -9.32 0.89
CA GLY A 154 -25.71 -8.15 1.64
C GLY A 154 -27.24 -8.13 1.81
N PRO A 155 -27.76 -7.37 2.79
CA PRO A 155 -29.20 -7.16 2.95
C PRO A 155 -29.86 -6.47 1.74
N ASP A 156 -29.05 -5.83 0.89
CA ASP A 156 -29.40 -5.20 -0.38
C ASP A 156 -29.30 -6.16 -1.59
N GLY A 157 -29.00 -7.45 -1.37
CA GLY A 157 -28.77 -8.44 -2.42
C GLY A 157 -27.44 -8.26 -3.16
N VAL A 158 -26.59 -7.33 -2.71
CA VAL A 158 -25.28 -7.07 -3.31
C VAL A 158 -24.22 -7.90 -2.59
N PRO A 159 -23.41 -8.70 -3.31
CA PRO A 159 -22.35 -9.49 -2.70
C PRO A 159 -21.29 -8.58 -2.07
N TYR A 160 -20.71 -8.99 -0.95
CA TYR A 160 -19.63 -8.29 -0.29
C TYR A 160 -18.59 -9.22 0.32
N VAL A 161 -17.39 -8.70 0.53
CA VAL A 161 -16.28 -9.35 1.25
C VAL A 161 -15.87 -8.45 2.42
N GLU A 162 -15.53 -9.07 3.55
CA GLU A 162 -14.92 -8.37 4.69
C GLU A 162 -13.41 -8.30 4.44
N GLY A 163 -12.88 -7.08 4.35
CA GLY A 163 -11.48 -6.86 3.99
C GLY A 163 -11.26 -6.73 2.47
N HIS A 164 -9.99 -6.82 2.08
CA HIS A 164 -9.56 -6.72 0.70
C HIS A 164 -9.68 -8.03 -0.05
N ARG A 165 -9.92 -7.94 -1.36
CA ARG A 165 -9.70 -9.05 -2.27
C ARG A 165 -8.20 -9.31 -2.41
N GLU A 166 -7.73 -10.43 -1.91
CA GLU A 166 -6.29 -10.69 -1.72
C GLU A 166 -5.52 -10.60 -3.03
N ARG A 167 -6.06 -11.18 -4.12
CA ARG A 167 -5.37 -11.17 -5.41
C ARG A 167 -5.28 -9.77 -6.00
N ALA A 168 -6.37 -9.01 -5.93
CA ALA A 168 -6.40 -7.65 -6.45
C ALA A 168 -5.53 -6.71 -5.61
N LEU A 169 -5.45 -6.94 -4.29
CA LEU A 169 -4.56 -6.20 -3.41
C LEU A 169 -3.09 -6.48 -3.76
N LEU A 170 -2.73 -7.74 -3.97
CA LEU A 170 -1.38 -8.09 -4.41
C LEU A 170 -1.03 -7.41 -5.74
N ASP A 171 -1.92 -7.47 -6.73
CA ASP A 171 -1.67 -6.84 -8.03
C ASP A 171 -1.48 -5.32 -7.90
N ALA A 172 -2.27 -4.66 -7.04
CA ALA A 172 -2.11 -3.23 -6.73
C ALA A 172 -0.76 -2.93 -6.07
N VAL A 173 -0.37 -3.71 -5.05
CA VAL A 173 0.92 -3.55 -4.37
C VAL A 173 2.08 -3.74 -5.34
N LEU A 174 2.06 -4.79 -6.16
CA LEU A 174 3.09 -5.02 -7.17
C LEU A 174 3.15 -3.89 -8.19
N SER A 175 2.00 -3.35 -8.61
CA SER A 175 1.93 -2.20 -9.51
C SER A 175 2.63 -0.97 -8.93
N ALA A 176 2.45 -0.66 -7.65
CA ALA A 176 3.09 0.49 -6.99
C ALA A 176 4.63 0.44 -7.01
N PHE A 177 5.20 -0.77 -7.06
CA PHE A 177 6.64 -1.02 -7.09
C PHE A 177 7.15 -1.46 -8.46
N THR A 178 6.30 -1.46 -9.49
CA THR A 178 6.72 -1.79 -10.85
C THR A 178 7.31 -0.56 -11.53
N LEU A 179 8.54 -0.65 -12.03
CA LEU A 179 9.16 0.37 -12.84
C LEU A 179 9.74 -0.30 -14.10
N GLU A 180 9.42 0.23 -15.28
CA GLU A 180 9.89 -0.31 -16.56
C GLU A 180 9.57 -1.81 -16.74
N GLY A 181 8.38 -2.23 -16.29
CA GLY A 181 7.92 -3.62 -16.38
C GLY A 181 8.57 -4.60 -15.40
N ARG A 182 9.38 -4.12 -14.44
CA ARG A 182 9.97 -4.95 -13.39
C ARG A 182 9.57 -4.46 -12.00
N VAL A 183 9.23 -5.38 -11.12
CA VAL A 183 8.88 -5.11 -9.72
C VAL A 183 10.15 -4.95 -8.89
N GLN A 184 10.28 -3.83 -8.19
CA GLN A 184 11.36 -3.55 -7.23
C GLN A 184 11.07 -4.27 -5.90
N MET A 185 11.39 -5.57 -5.86
CA MET A 185 11.00 -6.48 -4.77
C MET A 185 11.60 -6.07 -3.43
N VAL A 186 12.88 -5.69 -3.44
CA VAL A 186 13.56 -5.27 -2.21
C VAL A 186 12.87 -4.03 -1.64
N ASP A 187 12.65 -3.00 -2.46
CA ASP A 187 11.96 -1.77 -2.05
C ASP A 187 10.58 -2.07 -1.46
N MET A 188 9.78 -2.92 -2.12
CA MET A 188 8.46 -3.31 -1.64
C MET A 188 8.53 -3.98 -0.27
N LEU A 189 9.41 -4.97 -0.11
CA LEU A 189 9.61 -5.66 1.17
C LEU A 189 10.10 -4.68 2.25
N SER A 190 10.94 -3.72 1.88
CA SER A 190 11.43 -2.68 2.79
C SER A 190 10.27 -1.84 3.35
N TYR A 191 9.38 -1.39 2.47
CA TYR A 191 8.26 -0.54 2.84
C TYR A 191 7.24 -1.31 3.69
N ALA A 192 7.01 -2.58 3.33
CA ALA A 192 6.17 -3.48 4.13
C ALA A 192 6.73 -3.69 5.54
N SER A 193 8.05 -3.90 5.64
CA SER A 193 8.76 -4.20 6.89
C SER A 193 9.12 -2.95 7.69
N ALA A 194 8.95 -1.75 7.15
CA ALA A 194 9.36 -0.50 7.78
C ALA A 194 8.78 -0.38 9.21
N SER A 195 9.68 -0.47 10.20
CA SER A 195 9.39 -0.29 11.61
C SER A 195 9.49 1.20 11.98
N PRO A 196 8.69 1.74 12.93
CA PRO A 196 8.79 3.12 13.44
C PRO A 196 10.09 3.41 14.20
N SER A 197 10.92 2.40 14.48
CA SER A 197 12.21 2.52 15.16
C SER A 197 13.33 1.95 14.28
N VAL A 198 14.44 2.68 14.17
CA VAL A 198 15.67 2.22 13.51
C VAL A 198 16.22 0.97 14.20
N ALA A 199 16.14 0.90 15.53
CA ALA A 199 16.60 -0.26 16.29
C ALA A 199 15.78 -1.51 15.95
N ASP A 200 14.46 -1.38 15.87
CA ASP A 200 13.57 -2.49 15.49
C ASP A 200 13.78 -2.89 14.04
N ALA A 201 13.99 -1.93 13.14
CA ALA A 201 14.32 -2.21 11.75
C ALA A 201 15.64 -2.99 11.64
N LEU A 202 16.68 -2.61 12.40
CA LEU A 202 17.94 -3.33 12.43
C LEU A 202 17.80 -4.75 13.01
N ILE A 203 17.02 -4.94 14.08
CA ILE A 203 16.72 -6.27 14.65
C ILE A 203 16.00 -7.14 13.62
N GLN A 204 15.01 -6.59 12.91
CA GLN A 204 14.32 -7.33 11.85
C GLN A 204 15.26 -7.68 10.70
N LEU A 205 16.08 -6.73 10.26
CA LEU A 205 17.06 -6.94 9.18
C LEU A 205 18.16 -7.92 9.59
N GLN A 206 18.53 -7.98 10.88
CA GLN A 206 19.40 -9.02 11.42
C GLN A 206 18.75 -10.41 11.34
N GLY A 207 17.46 -10.51 11.65
CA GLY A 207 16.72 -11.76 11.48
C GLY A 207 16.56 -12.20 10.02
N VAL A 208 16.69 -11.27 9.06
CA VAL A 208 16.53 -11.55 7.61
C VAL A 208 17.86 -11.86 6.93
N TYR A 209 18.92 -11.10 7.25
CA TYR A 209 20.21 -11.13 6.55
C TYR A 209 21.39 -11.57 7.44
N GLY A 210 21.18 -11.67 8.75
CA GLY A 210 22.22 -12.09 9.68
C GLY A 210 22.38 -13.61 9.73
N ASP A 211 23.60 -14.08 9.98
CA ASP A 211 23.84 -15.48 10.31
C ASP A 211 23.36 -15.82 11.73
N GLU A 212 23.45 -17.10 12.14
CA GLU A 212 23.04 -17.57 13.47
C GLU A 212 23.80 -16.90 14.65
N LYS A 213 24.90 -16.20 14.35
CA LYS A 213 25.72 -15.44 15.31
C LYS A 213 25.52 -13.93 15.18
N GLY A 214 24.63 -13.48 14.30
CA GLY A 214 24.33 -12.08 14.05
C GLY A 214 25.34 -11.35 13.17
N GLY A 215 26.21 -12.08 12.46
CA GLY A 215 27.15 -11.55 11.47
C GLY A 215 26.50 -11.32 10.11
N TYR A 216 27.08 -10.42 9.32
CA TYR A 216 26.64 -10.12 7.95
C TYR A 216 27.82 -10.26 6.98
N THR A 217 27.56 -10.73 5.77
CA THR A 217 28.48 -10.51 4.65
C THR A 217 28.46 -9.03 4.22
N CYS A 218 29.48 -8.57 3.49
CA CYS A 218 29.51 -7.19 2.98
C CYS A 218 28.32 -6.86 2.06
N ALA A 219 27.83 -7.84 1.28
CA ALA A 219 26.67 -7.68 0.41
C ALA A 219 25.36 -7.57 1.22
N GLU A 220 25.24 -8.35 2.30
CA GLU A 220 24.11 -8.26 3.24
C GLU A 220 24.13 -6.96 4.02
N LEU A 221 25.30 -6.51 4.49
CA LEU A 221 25.47 -5.21 5.14
C LEU A 221 25.04 -4.05 4.25
N ALA A 222 25.38 -4.09 2.95
CA ALA A 222 24.91 -3.09 1.99
C ALA A 222 23.38 -3.10 1.85
N LYS A 223 22.74 -4.27 1.83
CA LYS A 223 21.27 -4.41 1.83
C LYS A 223 20.69 -3.86 3.13
N VAL A 224 21.23 -4.24 4.30
CA VAL A 224 20.80 -3.76 5.61
C VAL A 224 20.91 -2.24 5.70
N PHE A 225 22.00 -1.63 5.22
CA PHE A 225 22.16 -0.19 5.19
C PHE A 225 21.15 0.50 4.28
N MET A 226 20.93 -0.01 3.06
CA MET A 226 19.92 0.53 2.15
C MET A 226 18.51 0.46 2.75
N LEU A 227 18.21 -0.59 3.52
CA LEU A 227 16.91 -0.84 4.13
C LEU A 227 16.67 -0.06 5.43
N ALA A 228 17.71 0.07 6.28
CA ALA A 228 17.66 0.77 7.56
C ALA A 228 17.76 2.30 7.42
N THR A 229 18.30 2.80 6.31
CA THR A 229 18.40 4.24 6.03
C THR A 229 17.14 4.81 5.35
N LEU A 230 16.17 3.97 5.00
CA LEU A 230 14.87 4.45 4.57
C LEU A 230 14.27 5.27 5.72
N PRO A 231 14.03 6.58 5.54
CA PRO A 231 13.59 7.43 6.64
C PRO A 231 12.28 6.85 7.18
N VAL A 232 12.22 6.62 8.47
CA VAL A 232 11.10 6.02 9.21
C VAL A 232 10.26 7.15 9.81
N PRO A 233 8.93 7.05 9.97
CA PRO A 233 8.24 8.03 10.77
C PRO A 233 8.65 7.78 12.22
N GLU A 234 9.55 8.61 12.76
CA GLU A 234 9.62 8.80 14.21
C GLU A 234 8.37 9.55 14.66
N ALA A 235 7.22 8.89 14.56
CA ALA A 235 5.97 9.42 15.06
C ALA A 235 5.49 8.52 16.20
N THR A 236 6.02 8.79 17.39
CA THR A 236 5.34 8.58 18.68
C THR A 236 5.02 7.16 19.14
N GLY A 237 5.54 6.11 18.49
CA GLY A 237 5.27 4.72 18.92
C GLY A 237 3.83 4.24 18.67
N LEU A 238 3.08 4.91 17.79
CA LEU A 238 1.73 4.51 17.40
C LEU A 238 1.77 3.55 16.21
N ASP A 239 0.92 2.53 16.25
CA ASP A 239 0.74 1.61 15.12
C ASP A 239 0.07 2.33 13.91
N ARG A 240 0.20 1.78 12.69
CA ARG A 240 -0.32 2.39 11.44
C ARG A 240 -1.83 2.67 11.52
N LYS A 241 -2.61 1.80 12.16
CA LYS A 241 -4.04 1.95 12.39
C LYS A 241 -4.34 3.14 13.30
N SER A 242 -3.68 3.18 14.46
CA SER A 242 -3.81 4.28 15.42
C SER A 242 -3.39 5.64 14.85
N MET A 243 -2.42 5.64 13.93
CA MET A 243 -2.01 6.84 13.20
C MET A 243 -3.13 7.32 12.28
N VAL A 244 -3.65 6.47 11.37
CA VAL A 244 -4.70 6.87 10.42
C VAL A 244 -5.99 7.34 11.13
N GLU A 245 -6.38 6.69 12.23
CA GLU A 245 -7.55 7.09 13.04
C GLU A 245 -7.35 8.44 13.74
N ARG A 246 -6.22 8.66 14.41
CA ARG A 246 -5.92 9.96 15.06
C ARG A 246 -5.82 11.10 14.05
N VAL A 247 -5.27 10.82 12.89
CA VAL A 247 -5.11 11.76 11.78
C VAL A 247 -6.46 12.23 11.27
N PHE A 248 -7.40 11.31 11.11
CA PHE A 248 -8.74 11.68 10.67
C PHE A 248 -9.52 12.44 11.74
N LEU A 249 -9.41 12.04 13.00
CA LEU A 249 -9.99 12.79 14.11
C LEU A 249 -9.41 14.21 14.20
N ALA A 250 -8.11 14.40 13.95
CA ALA A 250 -7.47 15.71 13.90
C ALA A 250 -7.88 16.53 12.67
N ALA A 251 -8.02 15.90 11.50
CA ALA A 251 -8.49 16.56 10.28
C ALA A 251 -9.96 16.99 10.37
N LEU A 252 -10.79 16.24 11.09
CA LEU A 252 -12.19 16.56 11.36
C LEU A 252 -12.40 17.57 12.50
N ALA A 253 -11.37 17.84 13.31
CA ALA A 253 -11.47 18.83 14.36
C ALA A 253 -11.65 20.23 13.74
N PRO A 254 -12.57 21.07 14.27
CA PRO A 254 -12.71 22.43 13.79
C PRO A 254 -11.37 23.15 13.96
N GLN A 255 -10.80 23.65 12.86
CA GLN A 255 -9.66 24.55 12.89
C GLN A 255 -10.12 25.79 13.69
N GLY A 256 -9.65 25.91 14.93
CA GLY A 256 -9.95 27.07 15.75
C GLY A 256 -9.53 28.32 14.99
N GLY A 257 -10.50 29.17 14.67
CA GLY A 257 -10.23 30.47 14.11
C GLY A 257 -9.44 31.28 15.14
N GLU A 258 -8.21 31.66 14.81
CA GLU A 258 -7.56 32.77 15.46
C GLU A 258 -8.36 34.04 15.10
N GLY A 259 -8.98 34.62 16.11
CA GLY A 259 -9.50 35.98 16.09
C GLY A 259 -8.50 36.95 16.71
#